data_AF-A0AAT9LYL1-F1
#
_entry.id   AF-A0AAT9LYL1-F1
#
_cell.length_a   1.000
_cell.length_b   1.000
_cell.length_c   1.000
_cell.angle_alpha   90.00
_cell.angle_beta   90.00
_cell.angle_gamma   90.00
#
_symmetry.space_group_name_H-M   'P 1'
#
loop_
_entity.id
_entity.type
_entity.pdbx_description
1 polymer ?
#
loop_
_entity_poly.entity_id
_entity_poly.type
_entity_poly.pdbx_seq_one_letter_code
_entity_poly.pdbx_strand_id
1 'polypeptide(L)'
;MADIQIPGDDIESARDNMRQVMDLFDSSNTSQANIAAAVGNDKLVTDAAHEFDKRWKDGHTQLKDEGQAIIDALSKVIDTFTDTDNKIGDQLTAGS
;
A
#
# COMPACT_ATOMS: atom_id res chain seq x y z
N MET A 1 -23.97 -3.66 24.38
CA MET A 1 -23.64 -3.20 23.02
C MET A 1 -22.20 -2.78 23.06
N ALA A 2 -21.33 -3.38 22.24
CA ALA A 2 -19.93 -2.95 22.19
C ALA A 2 -19.94 -1.53 21.61
N ASP A 3 -19.50 -0.56 22.41
CA ASP A 3 -19.24 0.79 21.96
C ASP A 3 -18.04 0.70 21.02
N ILE A 4 -18.31 0.67 19.72
CA ILE A 4 -17.27 0.65 18.70
C ILE A 4 -16.77 2.08 18.59
N GLN A 5 -15.88 2.49 19.50
CA GLN A 5 -15.07 3.68 19.32
C GLN A 5 -14.05 3.37 18.22
N ILE A 6 -14.32 3.88 17.02
CA ILE A 6 -13.35 3.85 15.93
C ILE A 6 -12.59 5.17 15.95
N PRO A 7 -11.30 5.17 16.35
CA PRO A 7 -10.48 6.37 16.26
C PRO A 7 -10.20 6.67 14.78
N GLY A 8 -10.96 7.60 14.20
CA GLY A 8 -10.81 8.01 12.79
C GLY A 8 -9.38 8.46 12.48
N ASP A 9 -8.77 9.21 13.40
CA ASP A 9 -7.38 9.67 13.32
C ASP A 9 -6.37 8.50 13.22
N ASP A 10 -6.64 7.38 13.89
CA ASP A 10 -5.76 6.21 13.85
C ASP A 10 -5.86 5.46 12.51
N ILE A 11 -7.05 5.43 11.89
CA ILE A 11 -7.27 4.84 10.57
C ILE A 11 -6.64 5.70 9.47
N GLU A 12 -6.76 7.02 9.57
CA GLU A 12 -6.07 7.96 8.69
C GLU A 12 -4.55 7.82 8.80
N SER A 13 -4.04 7.77 10.04
CA SER A 13 -2.61 7.55 10.29
C SER A 13 -2.13 6.21 9.74
N ALA A 14 -2.92 5.14 9.88
CA ALA A 14 -2.60 3.82 9.32
C ALA A 14 -2.54 3.85 7.78
N ARG A 15 -3.50 4.52 7.12
CA ARG A 15 -3.51 4.70 5.66
C ARG A 15 -2.26 5.45 5.18
N ASP A 16 -1.92 6.53 5.85
CA ASP A 16 -0.81 7.39 5.43
C ASP A 16 0.55 6.74 5.70
N ASN A 17 0.70 6.03 6.83
CA ASN A 17 1.87 5.20 7.09
C ASN A 17 2.03 4.09 6.04
N MET A 18 0.93 3.44 5.64
CA MET A 18 0.97 2.40 4.62
C MET A 18 1.39 2.96 3.25
N ARG A 19 0.89 4.15 2.89
CA ARG A 19 1.35 4.87 1.68
C ARG A 19 2.84 5.15 1.74
N GLN A 20 3.35 5.62 2.87
CA GLN A 20 4.78 5.89 3.03
C GLN A 20 5.64 4.63 2.90
N VAL A 21 5.21 3.51 3.47
CA VAL A 21 5.89 2.21 3.32
C VAL A 21 5.90 1.79 1.85
N MET A 22 4.79 1.95 1.14
CA MET A 22 4.70 1.65 -0.29
C MET A 22 5.61 2.53 -1.14
N ASP A 23 5.67 3.83 -0.85
CA ASP A 23 6.55 4.78 -1.54
C ASP A 23 8.04 4.44 -1.33
N LEU A 24 8.42 4.08 -0.10
CA LEU A 24 9.78 3.63 0.21
C LEU A 24 10.12 2.34 -0.53
N PHE A 25 9.17 1.39 -0.60
CA PHE A 25 9.36 0.14 -1.28
C PHE A 25 9.54 0.33 -2.81
N ASP A 26 8.76 1.22 -3.42
CA ASP A 26 8.91 1.61 -4.84
C ASP A 26 10.26 2.29 -5.12
N SER A 27 10.76 3.10 -4.18
CA SER A 27 12.05 3.81 -4.33
C SER A 27 13.28 2.89 -4.32
N SER A 28 13.14 1.67 -3.78
CA SER A 28 14.25 0.71 -3.58
C SER A 28 14.61 -0.11 -4.83
N ASN A 29 13.97 0.17 -5.98
CA ASN A 29 14.06 -0.65 -7.17
C ASN A 29 15.48 -0.63 -7.77
N THR A 30 16.30 -1.59 -7.36
CA THR A 30 17.68 -1.76 -7.82
C THR A 30 17.64 -2.36 -9.23
N SER A 31 18.15 -1.64 -10.23
CA SER A 31 18.01 -2.03 -11.63
C SER A 31 18.87 -3.26 -11.99
N GLN A 32 18.34 -4.12 -12.89
CA GLN A 32 19.04 -5.26 -13.51
C GLN A 32 20.46 -4.93 -13.99
N ALA A 33 20.69 -3.69 -14.42
CA ALA A 33 21.98 -3.24 -14.95
C ALA A 33 23.11 -3.35 -13.91
N ASN A 34 22.79 -3.23 -12.61
CA ASN A 34 23.79 -3.36 -11.55
C ASN A 34 24.17 -4.82 -11.26
N ILE A 35 23.25 -5.77 -11.45
CA ILE A 35 23.54 -7.19 -11.18
C ILE A 35 24.46 -7.73 -12.27
N ALA A 36 24.13 -7.55 -13.56
CA ALA A 36 24.98 -8.02 -14.66
C ALA A 36 26.39 -7.40 -14.63
N ALA A 37 26.51 -6.13 -14.22
CA ALA A 37 27.81 -5.47 -14.02
C ALA A 37 28.60 -6.03 -12.82
N ALA A 38 27.91 -6.51 -11.78
CA ALA A 38 28.54 -7.02 -10.55
C ALA A 38 29.01 -8.47 -10.65
N VAL A 39 28.32 -9.34 -11.40
CA VAL A 39 28.60 -10.78 -11.42
C VAL A 39 29.42 -11.29 -12.62
N GLY A 40 29.63 -10.44 -13.63
CA GLY A 40 30.42 -10.79 -14.81
C GLY A 40 29.68 -11.71 -15.80
N ASN A 41 30.30 -11.94 -16.97
CA ASN A 41 29.66 -12.54 -18.14
C ASN A 41 29.58 -14.09 -18.12
N ASP A 42 29.49 -14.69 -16.93
CA ASP A 42 29.26 -16.12 -16.79
C ASP A 42 27.78 -16.42 -17.08
N LYS A 43 27.52 -17.36 -18.00
CA LYS A 43 26.16 -17.67 -18.47
C LYS A 43 25.26 -18.21 -17.36
N LEU A 44 25.79 -19.07 -16.47
CA LEU A 44 25.00 -19.63 -15.37
C LEU A 44 24.59 -18.55 -14.38
N VAL A 45 25.47 -17.59 -14.15
CA VAL A 45 25.25 -16.49 -13.22
C VAL A 45 24.28 -15.47 -13.82
N THR A 46 24.38 -15.23 -15.13
CA THR A 46 23.44 -14.36 -15.87
C THR A 46 22.02 -14.94 -15.86
N ASP A 47 21.88 -16.24 -16.13
CA ASP A 47 20.58 -16.93 -16.10
C ASP A 47 19.97 -16.91 -14.69
N ALA A 48 20.78 -17.14 -13.64
CA ALA A 48 20.32 -17.04 -12.25
C ALA A 48 19.93 -15.60 -11.85
N ALA A 49 20.67 -14.60 -12.33
CA ALA A 49 20.35 -13.18 -12.10
C ALA A 49 19.03 -12.78 -12.79
N HIS A 50 18.78 -13.28 -14.01
CA HIS A 50 17.53 -13.05 -14.72
C HIS A 50 16.33 -13.66 -14.00
N GLU A 51 16.45 -14.90 -13.51
CA GLU A 51 15.39 -15.56 -12.76
C GLU A 51 15.13 -14.85 -11.42
N PHE A 52 16.19 -14.44 -10.72
CA PHE A 52 16.07 -13.63 -9.51
C PHE A 52 15.33 -12.33 -9.78
N ASP A 53 15.72 -11.57 -10.81
CA ASP A 53 15.08 -10.30 -11.13
C ASP A 53 13.62 -10.47 -11.52
N LYS A 54 13.29 -11.52 -12.29
CA LYS A 54 11.90 -11.82 -12.63
C LYS A 54 11.07 -12.08 -11.38
N ARG A 55 11.54 -12.97 -10.50
CA ARG A 55 10.84 -13.29 -9.24
C ARG A 55 10.76 -12.09 -8.29
N TRP A 56 11.80 -11.25 -8.27
CA TRP A 56 11.83 -10.02 -7.51
C TRP A 56 10.78 -9.03 -8.02
N LYS A 57 10.71 -8.79 -9.34
CA LYS A 57 9.70 -7.92 -9.96
C LYS A 57 8.28 -8.44 -9.75
N ASP A 58 8.07 -9.75 -9.89
CA ASP A 58 6.76 -10.37 -9.66
C ASP A 58 6.34 -10.18 -8.20
N GLY A 59 7.22 -10.45 -7.23
CA GLY A 59 6.95 -10.24 -5.81
C GLY A 59 6.77 -8.76 -5.43
N HIS A 60 7.55 -7.87 -6.06
CA HIS A 60 7.43 -6.42 -5.89
C HIS A 60 6.07 -5.91 -6.38
N THR A 61 5.63 -6.38 -7.55
CA THR A 61 4.32 -6.07 -8.11
C THR A 61 3.20 -6.58 -7.19
N GLN A 62 3.31 -7.83 -6.72
CA GLN A 62 2.31 -8.40 -5.81
C GLN A 62 2.19 -7.61 -4.50
N LEU A 63 3.32 -7.27 -3.86
CA LEU A 63 3.33 -6.46 -2.65
C LEU A 63 2.69 -5.08 -2.87
N LYS A 64 2.89 -4.51 -4.05
CA LYS A 64 2.26 -3.25 -4.44
C LYS A 64 0.76 -3.35 -4.57
N ASP A 65 0.27 -4.37 -5.26
CA ASP A 65 -1.16 -4.59 -5.43
C ASP A 65 -1.86 -4.85 -4.09
N GLU A 66 -1.26 -5.67 -3.22
CA GLU A 66 -1.77 -5.96 -1.88
C GLU A 66 -1.76 -4.71 -0.98
N GLY A 67 -0.67 -3.94 -1.00
CA GLY A 67 -0.56 -2.69 -0.25
C GLY A 67 -1.60 -1.65 -0.69
N GLN A 68 -1.81 -1.51 -2.00
CA GLN A 68 -2.85 -0.63 -2.54
C GLN A 68 -4.24 -1.08 -2.13
N ALA A 69 -4.53 -2.39 -2.16
CA ALA A 69 -5.82 -2.91 -1.72
C ALA A 69 -6.12 -2.60 -0.25
N ILE A 70 -5.10 -2.63 0.62
CA ILE A 70 -5.24 -2.24 2.03
C ILE A 70 -5.53 -0.74 2.16
N ILE A 71 -4.81 0.11 1.43
CA ILE A 71 -5.04 1.57 1.41
C ILE A 71 -6.46 1.89 0.94
N ASP A 72 -6.95 1.19 -0.09
CA ASP A 72 -8.31 1.38 -0.62
C ASP A 72 -9.37 0.94 0.39
N ALA A 73 -9.13 -0.17 1.10
CA ALA A 73 -10.02 -0.63 2.16
C ALA A 73 -10.09 0.38 3.31
N LEU A 74 -8.95 0.90 3.77
CA LEU A 74 -8.89 1.94 4.80
C LEU A 74 -9.61 3.23 4.34
N SER A 75 -9.42 3.62 3.07
CA SER A 75 -10.09 4.80 2.51
C SER A 75 -11.62 4.62 2.48
N LYS A 76 -12.12 3.46 2.04
CA LYS A 76 -13.56 3.17 2.07
C LYS A 76 -14.15 3.21 3.47
N VAL A 77 -13.40 2.75 4.47
CA VAL A 77 -13.84 2.81 5.87
C VAL A 77 -13.99 4.26 6.30
N ILE A 78 -12.98 5.10 6.05
CA ILE A 78 -13.02 6.55 6.33
C ILE A 78 -14.22 7.21 5.63
N ASP A 79 -14.36 6.99 4.32
CA ASP A 79 -15.45 7.57 3.52
C ASP A 79 -16.84 7.20 4.08
N THR A 80 -17.02 5.93 4.46
CA THR A 80 -18.28 5.44 5.03
C THR A 80 -18.61 6.13 6.35
N PHE A 81 -17.61 6.39 7.18
CA PHE A 81 -17.80 7.11 8.45
C PHE A 81 -18.12 8.58 8.22
N THR A 82 -17.35 9.26 7.36
CA THR A 82 -17.61 10.66 6.99
C THR A 82 -19.03 10.84 6.43
N ASP A 83 -19.45 9.94 5.53
CA ASP A 83 -20.82 9.97 4.97
C ASP A 83 -21.90 9.75 6.04
N THR A 84 -21.63 8.91 7.03
CA THR A 84 -22.56 8.63 8.13
C THR A 84 -22.68 9.84 9.05
N ASP A 85 -21.56 10.46 9.42
CA ASP A 85 -21.52 11.65 10.27
C ASP A 85 -22.20 12.84 9.61
N ASN A 86 -21.96 13.06 8.31
CA ASN A 86 -22.64 14.10 7.55
C ASN A 86 -24.16 13.90 7.53
N LYS A 87 -24.64 12.66 7.31
CA LYS A 87 -26.08 12.34 7.34
C LYS A 87 -26.69 12.60 8.70
N ILE A 88 -25.99 12.28 9.79
CA ILE A 88 -26.46 12.54 11.16
C ILE A 88 -26.50 14.05 11.43
N GLY A 89 -25.46 14.79 11.04
CA GLY A 89 -25.40 16.26 11.17
C GLY A 89 -26.52 16.95 10.39
N ASP A 90 -26.78 16.52 9.16
CA ASP A 90 -27.88 17.02 8.33
C ASP A 90 -29.25 16.73 8.98
N GLN A 91 -29.44 15.56 9.57
CA GLN A 91 -30.67 15.23 10.29
C GLN A 91 -30.86 16.07 11.57
N LEU A 92 -29.78 16.38 12.26
CA LEU A 92 -29.82 17.20 13.48
C LEU A 92 -30.13 18.68 13.17
N THR A 93 -29.58 19.19 12.07
CA THR A 93 -29.81 20.58 11.61
C THR A 93 -31.16 20.75 10.92
N ALA A 94 -31.68 19.73 10.23
CA ALA A 94 -33.02 19.75 9.63
C ALA A 94 -34.17 19.60 10.65
N GLY A 95 -33.87 19.14 11.87
CA GLY A 95 -34.83 19.02 12.98
C GLY A 95 -34.87 20.22 13.93
N SER A 96 -34.07 21.27 13.68
CA SER A 96 -34.00 22.52 14.46
C SER A 96 -34.67 23.67 13.71
#